data_AF-A0A4Q7S9Z5-F1
#
_entry.id   AF-A0A4Q7S9Z5-F1
#
_cell.length_a   1.000
_cell.length_b   1.000
_cell.length_c   1.000
_cell.angle_alpha   90.00
_cell.angle_beta   90.00
_cell.angle_gamma   90.00
#
_symmetry.space_group_name_H-M   'P 1'
#
loop_
_entity.id
_entity.type
_entity.pdbx_description
1 polymer ?
#
loop_
_entity_poly.entity_id
_entity_poly.type
_entity_poly.pdbx_seq_one_letter_code
_entity_poly.pdbx_strand_id
1 'polypeptide(L)'
;MTHGKLPSTFRQLPRSVAVTAFAALALTALSGCASESKSFAPPRGSLTDDRALGDILVKFTPPDVVVSEDAGKLLATVPGPVRYVVKRPMSGGVWLVTAITTSADVTLDQAVATLQAAPRVESATPDRMLKPHRSRPTGRDMPAS
;
A
#
# COMPACT_ATOMS: atom_id res chain seq x y z
N MET A 1 -23.35 71.76 1.61
CA MET A 1 -23.60 72.12 3.02
C MET A 1 -22.53 71.47 3.88
N THR A 2 -21.73 72.30 4.55
CA THR A 2 -20.92 72.09 5.77
C THR A 2 -19.99 70.85 5.84
N HIS A 3 -18.68 70.98 5.59
CA HIS A 3 -17.59 71.37 6.53
C HIS A 3 -17.40 70.45 7.75
N GLY A 4 -16.18 69.92 7.93
CA GLY A 4 -15.74 69.31 9.18
C GLY A 4 -14.30 68.82 9.17
N LYS A 5 -13.37 69.72 9.50
CA LYS A 5 -11.91 69.56 9.58
C LYS A 5 -11.51 69.26 11.04
N LEU A 6 -10.67 68.22 11.25
CA LEU A 6 -9.61 67.97 12.28
C LEU A 6 -9.88 68.32 13.78
N PRO A 7 -9.33 67.59 14.78
CA PRO A 7 -7.88 67.59 14.99
C PRO A 7 -7.21 66.36 15.63
N SER A 8 -5.91 66.25 15.36
CA SER A 8 -4.92 65.62 16.21
C SER A 8 -4.80 66.36 17.55
N THR A 9 -4.79 65.65 18.68
CA THR A 9 -4.21 66.19 19.92
C THR A 9 -3.46 65.10 20.67
N PHE A 10 -2.13 65.24 20.66
CA PHE A 10 -1.21 64.68 21.64
C PHE A 10 -1.66 65.07 23.06
N ARG A 11 -1.68 64.13 24.02
CA ARG A 11 -1.23 64.40 25.40
C ARG A 11 -1.08 63.12 26.23
N GLN A 12 0.13 62.97 26.76
CA GLN A 12 0.44 62.57 28.13
C GLN A 12 0.30 61.08 28.52
N LEU A 13 1.43 60.38 28.44
CA LEU A 13 1.88 59.49 29.52
C LEU A 13 2.02 60.33 30.81
N PRO A 14 1.68 59.80 32.01
CA PRO A 14 2.69 59.01 32.73
C PRO A 14 2.16 57.87 33.63
N ARG A 15 3.04 56.89 33.83
CA ARG A 15 3.35 56.17 35.07
C ARG A 15 2.19 55.79 36.00
N SER A 16 1.93 54.48 36.13
CA SER A 16 2.28 53.68 37.33
C SER A 16 1.31 52.51 37.55
N VAL A 17 1.90 51.31 37.63
CA VAL A 17 1.62 50.23 38.60
C VAL A 17 0.16 49.81 38.82
N ALA A 18 -0.18 48.59 38.38
CA ALA A 18 -0.79 47.59 39.26
C ALA A 18 -0.74 46.21 38.60
N VAL A 19 -0.08 45.28 39.29
CA VAL A 19 -0.07 43.85 39.04
C VAL A 19 -1.43 43.28 39.45
N THR A 20 -2.13 42.60 38.56
CA THR A 20 -3.08 41.56 38.93
C THR A 20 -3.06 40.45 37.89
N ALA A 21 -2.64 39.29 38.36
CA ALA A 21 -2.57 38.03 37.64
C ALA A 21 -3.94 37.61 37.11
N PHE A 22 -3.99 37.19 35.85
CA PHE A 22 -4.85 36.09 35.41
C PHE A 22 -4.08 35.28 34.38
N ALA A 23 -3.46 34.21 34.87
CA ALA A 23 -3.05 33.10 34.05
C ALA A 23 -4.30 32.40 33.52
N ALA A 24 -4.34 32.10 32.22
CA ALA A 24 -4.59 30.75 31.69
C ALA A 24 -4.99 30.79 30.21
N LEU A 25 -4.38 29.86 29.45
CA LEU A 25 -4.86 29.23 28.22
C LEU A 25 -4.76 30.03 26.90
N ALA A 26 -3.66 29.78 26.18
CA ALA A 26 -3.70 29.14 24.85
C ALA A 26 -2.31 29.21 24.16
N LEU A 27 -1.35 28.43 24.64
CA LEU A 27 -0.18 28.06 23.84
C LEU A 27 -0.48 26.74 23.11
N THR A 28 -0.99 26.83 21.89
CA THR A 28 -0.93 25.72 20.92
C THR A 28 -0.63 26.28 19.53
N ALA A 29 0.57 26.79 19.36
CA ALA A 29 1.18 27.03 18.06
C ALA A 29 2.55 26.35 18.02
N LEU A 30 2.53 25.01 18.10
CA LEU A 30 3.66 24.17 17.70
C LEU A 30 3.20 23.32 16.50
N SER A 31 2.88 23.99 15.40
CA SER A 31 2.83 23.35 14.08
C SER A 31 4.18 23.55 13.40
N GLY A 32 5.23 23.07 14.07
CA GLY A 32 6.52 22.82 13.45
C GLY A 32 6.62 21.33 13.20
N CYS A 33 6.44 20.93 11.95
CA CYS A 33 6.74 19.57 11.49
C CYS A 33 8.21 19.27 11.79
N ALA A 34 8.48 18.69 12.96
CA ALA A 34 9.70 17.97 13.20
C ALA A 34 9.65 16.75 12.29
N SER A 35 10.22 16.88 11.10
CA SER A 35 10.65 15.77 10.27
C SER A 35 11.80 15.09 11.03
N GLU A 36 11.47 14.39 12.11
CA GLU A 36 12.38 13.43 12.71
C GLU A 36 12.34 12.22 11.77
N SER A 37 13.21 12.28 10.76
CA SER A 37 13.64 11.13 9.96
C SER A 37 14.47 10.20 10.86
N LYS A 38 13.86 9.74 11.94
CA LYS A 38 14.30 8.52 12.61
C LYS A 38 13.91 7.43 11.66
N SER A 39 14.89 6.93 10.91
CA SER A 39 14.80 5.62 10.30
C SER A 39 14.37 4.66 11.42
N PHE A 40 13.07 4.41 11.51
CA PHE A 40 12.51 3.43 12.42
C PHE A 40 12.96 2.10 11.82
N ALA A 41 14.16 1.66 12.22
CA ALA A 41 14.55 0.28 12.02
C ALA A 41 13.38 -0.54 12.58
N PRO A 42 12.75 -1.40 11.75
CA PRO A 42 11.64 -2.22 12.22
C PRO A 42 12.06 -2.88 13.54
N PRO A 43 11.21 -2.89 14.57
CA PRO A 43 11.58 -3.44 15.87
C PRO A 43 12.16 -4.83 15.63
N ARG A 44 13.30 -5.15 16.26
CA ARG A 44 13.96 -6.46 16.06
C ARG A 44 12.95 -7.56 16.42
N GLY A 45 12.55 -8.35 15.42
CA GLY A 45 11.41 -9.27 15.49
C GLY A 45 10.24 -8.93 14.54
N SER A 46 10.28 -7.77 13.88
CA SER A 46 9.37 -7.40 12.78
C SER A 46 9.82 -8.10 11.49
N LEU A 47 9.74 -9.42 11.51
CA LEU A 47 9.39 -10.17 10.32
C LEU A 47 7.87 -10.04 10.28
N THR A 48 7.30 -9.26 9.37
CA THR A 48 5.94 -9.63 8.93
C THR A 48 6.08 -11.07 8.46
N ASP A 49 5.49 -12.03 9.20
CA ASP A 49 5.54 -13.47 8.90
C ASP A 49 4.90 -13.80 7.54
N ASP A 50 4.44 -12.78 6.81
CA ASP A 50 4.05 -12.78 5.41
C ASP A 50 5.11 -13.47 4.53
N ARG A 51 4.81 -14.71 4.17
CA ARG A 51 5.54 -15.55 3.23
C ARG A 51 4.81 -15.54 1.91
N ALA A 52 5.52 -15.22 0.83
CA ALA A 52 5.03 -15.43 -0.51
C ALA A 52 5.04 -16.94 -0.83
N LEU A 53 3.88 -17.50 -1.17
CA LEU A 53 3.74 -18.90 -1.58
C LEU A 53 4.12 -19.09 -3.05
N GLY A 54 3.89 -18.07 -3.87
CA GLY A 54 4.15 -18.09 -5.30
C GLY A 54 3.16 -17.23 -6.09
N ASP A 55 3.37 -17.20 -7.40
CA ASP A 55 2.51 -16.48 -8.34
C ASP A 55 1.48 -17.42 -8.96
N ILE A 56 0.29 -16.87 -9.22
CA ILE A 56 -0.89 -17.56 -9.74
C ILE A 56 -1.44 -16.70 -10.88
N LEU A 57 -1.75 -17.35 -12.00
CA LEU A 57 -2.50 -16.79 -13.11
C LEU A 57 -3.98 -16.99 -12.82
N VAL A 58 -4.73 -15.90 -12.71
CA VAL A 58 -6.16 -15.91 -12.39
C VAL A 58 -6.95 -15.29 -13.53
N LYS A 59 -7.95 -16.01 -14.01
CA LYS A 59 -8.94 -15.50 -14.97
C LYS A 59 -10.28 -15.36 -14.26
N PHE A 60 -10.92 -14.21 -14.41
CA PHE A 60 -12.24 -13.96 -13.83
C PHE A 60 -13.35 -14.28 -14.83
N THR A 61 -14.49 -14.74 -14.34
CA THR A 61 -15.70 -14.85 -15.16
C THR A 61 -16.25 -13.47 -15.50
N PRO A 62 -17.07 -13.33 -16.56
CA PRO A 62 -17.65 -12.04 -16.95
C PRO A 62 -18.46 -11.36 -15.83
N PRO A 63 -18.58 -10.02 -15.82
CA PRO A 63 -17.91 -9.04 -16.70
C PRO A 63 -16.38 -8.99 -16.57
N ASP A 64 -15.74 -8.55 -17.65
CA ASP A 64 -14.29 -8.43 -17.73
C ASP A 64 -13.73 -7.46 -16.68
N VAL A 65 -12.62 -7.86 -16.07
CA VAL A 65 -11.91 -7.06 -15.07
C VAL A 65 -10.70 -6.45 -15.75
N VAL A 66 -10.74 -5.13 -15.96
CA VAL A 66 -9.75 -4.38 -16.75
C VAL A 66 -8.80 -3.52 -15.89
N VAL A 67 -9.14 -3.32 -14.61
CA VAL A 67 -8.34 -2.53 -13.66
C VAL A 67 -7.91 -3.38 -12.46
N SER A 68 -6.70 -3.13 -11.96
CA SER A 68 -6.08 -3.87 -10.87
C SER A 68 -6.86 -3.76 -9.56
N GLU A 69 -7.48 -2.62 -9.32
CA GLU A 69 -8.26 -2.30 -8.13
C GLU A 69 -9.48 -3.21 -8.03
N ASP A 70 -10.17 -3.44 -9.14
CA ASP A 70 -11.37 -4.29 -9.16
C ASP A 70 -11.00 -5.77 -9.04
N ALA A 71 -9.89 -6.21 -9.66
CA ALA A 71 -9.33 -7.53 -9.42
C ALA A 71 -8.98 -7.73 -7.94
N GLY A 72 -8.35 -6.72 -7.32
CA GLY A 72 -8.01 -6.72 -5.90
C GLY A 72 -9.24 -6.81 -5.01
N LYS A 73 -10.31 -6.05 -5.30
CA LYS A 73 -11.58 -6.12 -4.58
C LYS A 73 -12.22 -7.50 -4.67
N LEU A 74 -12.25 -8.11 -5.86
CA LEU A 74 -12.80 -9.46 -6.03
C LEU A 74 -12.01 -10.48 -5.21
N LEU A 75 -10.68 -10.44 -5.27
CA LEU A 75 -9.83 -11.38 -4.54
C LEU A 75 -9.84 -11.15 -3.04
N ALA A 76 -10.08 -9.91 -2.57
CA ALA A 76 -10.24 -9.61 -1.15
C ALA A 76 -11.51 -10.23 -0.53
N THR A 77 -12.49 -10.65 -1.34
CA THR A 77 -13.68 -11.37 -0.86
C THR A 77 -13.41 -12.86 -0.60
N VAL A 78 -12.26 -13.39 -1.06
CA VAL A 78 -11.91 -14.81 -0.89
C VAL A 78 -11.48 -15.04 0.56
N PRO A 79 -12.20 -15.85 1.34
CA PRO A 79 -11.87 -16.08 2.73
C PRO A 79 -10.66 -17.03 2.86
N GLY A 80 -9.95 -16.92 3.98
CA GLY A 80 -8.92 -17.88 4.37
C GLY A 80 -7.62 -17.23 4.85
N PRO A 81 -6.60 -18.04 5.16
CA PRO A 81 -5.31 -17.57 5.66
C PRO A 81 -4.40 -17.00 4.56
N VAL A 82 -4.84 -17.01 3.30
CA VAL A 82 -4.08 -16.53 2.14
C VAL A 82 -4.64 -15.20 1.68
N ARG A 83 -3.76 -14.21 1.58
CA ARG A 83 -4.01 -12.92 0.96
C ARG A 83 -3.49 -12.94 -0.48
N TYR A 84 -4.30 -12.46 -1.41
CA TYR A 84 -3.97 -12.42 -2.83
C TYR A 84 -3.65 -10.98 -3.24
N VAL A 85 -2.43 -10.76 -3.74
CA VAL A 85 -1.95 -9.44 -4.17
C VAL A 85 -1.84 -9.41 -5.68
N VAL A 86 -2.61 -8.54 -6.33
CA VAL A 86 -2.59 -8.37 -7.78
C VAL A 86 -1.29 -7.66 -8.19
N LYS A 87 -0.54 -8.25 -9.12
CA LYS A 87 0.71 -7.67 -9.66
C LYS A 87 0.46 -6.87 -10.94
N ARG A 88 -0.13 -7.51 -11.95
CA ARG A 88 -0.35 -6.91 -13.27
C ARG A 88 -1.38 -7.69 -14.11
N PRO A 89 -2.03 -7.04 -15.08
CA PRO A 89 -2.79 -7.75 -16.09
C PRO A 89 -1.86 -8.48 -17.06
N MET A 90 -2.33 -9.59 -17.60
CA MET A 90 -1.74 -10.39 -18.66
C MET A 90 -2.68 -10.38 -19.87
N SER A 91 -2.20 -10.83 -21.03
CA SER A 91 -3.04 -10.98 -22.23
C SER A 91 -4.19 -11.97 -21.98
N GLY A 92 -5.36 -11.71 -22.60
CA GLY A 92 -6.49 -12.64 -22.54
C GLY A 92 -7.34 -12.54 -21.27
N GLY A 93 -7.31 -11.40 -20.57
CA GLY A 93 -8.12 -11.17 -19.36
C GLY A 93 -7.63 -11.90 -18.12
N VAL A 94 -6.38 -12.36 -18.14
CA VAL A 94 -5.72 -13.07 -17.04
C VAL A 94 -4.95 -12.07 -16.19
N TRP A 95 -4.85 -12.31 -14.89
CA TRP A 95 -4.12 -11.49 -13.93
C TRP A 95 -3.02 -12.31 -13.27
N LEU A 96 -1.83 -11.71 -13.11
CA LEU A 96 -0.78 -12.29 -12.29
C LEU A 96 -0.99 -11.85 -10.84
N VAL A 97 -1.10 -12.82 -9.94
CA VAL A 97 -1.45 -12.61 -8.53
C VAL A 97 -0.45 -13.36 -7.64
N THR A 98 0.08 -12.72 -6.61
CA THR A 98 0.92 -13.40 -5.61
C THR A 98 0.07 -13.81 -4.42
N ALA A 99 0.17 -15.08 -4.04
CA ALA A 99 -0.39 -15.59 -2.78
C ALA A 99 0.59 -15.34 -1.63
N ILE A 100 0.12 -14.70 -0.57
CA ILE A 100 0.89 -14.35 0.63
C ILE A 100 0.15 -14.87 1.85
N THR A 101 0.86 -15.46 2.81
CA THR A 101 0.26 -15.97 4.05
C THR A 101 1.21 -15.79 5.24
N THR A 102 0.66 -15.68 6.45
CA THR A 102 1.43 -15.74 7.70
C THR A 102 1.58 -17.16 8.23
N SER A 103 0.83 -18.12 7.69
CA SER A 103 0.84 -19.52 8.14
C SER A 103 1.91 -20.34 7.41
N ALA A 104 2.72 -21.09 8.16
CA ALA A 104 3.77 -21.94 7.60
C ALA A 104 3.22 -23.23 6.94
N ASP A 105 2.00 -23.63 7.30
CA ASP A 105 1.41 -24.91 6.87
C ASP A 105 0.66 -24.79 5.53
N VAL A 106 0.42 -23.56 5.06
CA VAL A 106 -0.36 -23.31 3.86
C VAL A 106 0.52 -23.43 2.62
N THR A 107 0.04 -24.17 1.62
CA THR A 107 0.77 -24.39 0.37
C THR A 107 0.20 -23.58 -0.79
N LEU A 108 1.02 -23.40 -1.84
CA LEU A 108 0.56 -22.78 -3.08
C LEU A 108 -0.60 -23.56 -3.73
N ASP A 109 -0.56 -24.89 -3.69
CA ASP A 109 -1.62 -25.72 -4.26
C ASP A 109 -2.95 -25.53 -3.51
N GLN A 110 -2.91 -25.36 -2.19
CA GLN A 110 -4.10 -25.01 -1.41
C GLN A 110 -4.64 -23.63 -1.79
N ALA A 111 -3.77 -22.63 -1.94
CA ALA A 111 -4.18 -21.29 -2.37
C ALA A 111 -4.85 -21.33 -3.76
N VAL A 112 -4.28 -22.10 -4.70
CA VAL A 112 -4.88 -22.31 -6.03
C VAL A 112 -6.24 -22.99 -5.91
N ALA A 113 -6.37 -24.04 -5.12
CA ALA A 113 -7.65 -24.72 -4.91
C ALA A 113 -8.71 -23.79 -4.30
N THR A 114 -8.33 -22.93 -3.35
CA THR A 114 -9.21 -21.91 -2.77
C THR A 114 -9.69 -20.92 -3.83
N LEU A 115 -8.80 -20.43 -4.72
CA LEU A 115 -9.20 -19.54 -5.82
C LEU A 115 -10.11 -20.23 -6.83
N GLN A 116 -9.85 -21.49 -7.17
CA GLN A 116 -10.70 -22.25 -8.10
C GLN A 116 -12.12 -22.47 -7.54
N ALA A 117 -12.25 -22.55 -6.22
CA ALA A 117 -13.55 -22.62 -5.54
C ALA A 117 -14.21 -21.25 -5.33
N ALA A 118 -13.50 -20.15 -5.59
CA ALA A 118 -13.99 -18.81 -5.32
C ALA A 118 -15.04 -18.36 -6.37
N PRO A 119 -16.07 -17.61 -5.94
CA PRO A 119 -16.98 -16.97 -6.87
C PRO A 119 -16.22 -16.03 -7.82
N ARG A 120 -16.71 -15.89 -9.05
CA ARG A 120 -16.12 -15.03 -10.10
C ARG A 120 -14.74 -15.44 -10.61
N VAL A 121 -14.13 -16.51 -10.12
CA VAL A 121 -12.91 -17.07 -10.71
C VAL A 121 -13.30 -18.13 -11.74
N GLU A 122 -12.91 -17.91 -13.00
CA GLU A 122 -13.09 -18.89 -14.09
C GLU A 122 -11.99 -19.97 -14.03
N SER A 123 -10.76 -19.54 -13.80
CA SER A 123 -9.62 -20.45 -13.64
C SER A 123 -8.52 -19.81 -12.81
N ALA A 124 -7.78 -20.65 -12.09
CA ALA A 124 -6.56 -20.27 -11.40
C ALA A 124 -5.51 -21.36 -11.59
N THR A 125 -4.30 -20.98 -12.03
CA THR A 125 -3.19 -21.90 -12.24
C THR A 125 -1.89 -21.32 -11.66
N PRO A 126 -1.01 -22.13 -11.06
CA PRO A 126 0.26 -21.63 -10.59
C PRO A 126 1.13 -21.18 -11.77
N ASP A 127 1.81 -20.03 -11.64
CA ASP A 127 2.80 -19.54 -12.61
C ASP A 127 4.10 -20.36 -12.47
N ARG A 128 4.10 -21.55 -13.08
CA ARG A 128 5.24 -22.46 -13.02
C ARG A 128 6.26 -22.06 -14.06
N MET A 129 7.52 -21.90 -13.64
CA MET A 129 8.64 -21.81 -14.57
C MET A 129 8.70 -23.09 -15.42
N LEU A 130 8.53 -22.93 -16.74
CA LEU A 130 8.77 -24.01 -17.69
C LEU A 130 10.27 -24.33 -17.69
N LYS A 131 10.60 -25.57 -17.31
CA LYS A 131 11.96 -26.09 -17.46
C LYS A 131 12.13 -26.58 -18.91
N PRO A 132 13.21 -26.18 -19.60
CA PRO A 132 13.54 -26.76 -20.89
C PRO A 132 13.64 -28.28 -20.77
N HIS A 133 12.97 -29.00 -21.68
CA HIS A 133 12.99 -30.46 -21.68
C HIS A 133 14.36 -31.04 -22.04
N ARG A 134 15.26 -30.23 -22.60
CA ARG A 134 16.61 -30.63 -23.01
C ARG A 134 17.64 -29.69 -22.41
N SER A 135 18.79 -30.23 -22.03
CA SER A 135 19.95 -29.42 -21.68
C SER A 135 20.38 -28.57 -22.88
N ARG A 136 20.98 -27.40 -22.60
CA ARG A 136 21.53 -26.51 -23.64
C ARG A 136 22.55 -27.32 -24.49
N PRO A 137 22.42 -27.37 -25.83
CA PRO A 137 23.32 -28.19 -26.66
C PRO A 137 24.76 -27.68 -26.55
N THR A 138 25.71 -28.48 -26.10
CA THR A 138 27.14 -28.10 -26.08
C THR A 138 27.77 -28.42 -27.43
N GLY A 139 27.57 -27.54 -28.42
CA GLY A 139 28.10 -27.71 -29.79
C GLY A 139 28.91 -26.51 -30.26
N ARG A 140 29.77 -26.73 -31.25
CA ARG A 140 30.66 -25.73 -31.87
C ARG A 140 29.91 -24.50 -32.42
N ASP A 141 28.66 -24.69 -32.85
CA ASP A 141 27.85 -23.65 -33.47
C ASP A 141 27.08 -22.77 -32.47
N MET A 142 27.25 -23.02 -31.16
CA MET A 142 26.58 -22.22 -30.14
C MET A 142 27.48 -21.06 -29.69
N PRO A 143 26.98 -19.81 -29.68
CA PRO A 143 27.75 -18.68 -29.19
C PRO A 143 28.12 -18.88 -27.72
N ALA A 144 29.39 -18.61 -27.40
CA ALA A 144 29.84 -18.47 -26.03
C ALA A 144 29.08 -17.29 -25.40
N SER A 145 28.59 -17.50 -24.19
CA SER A 145 27.76 -16.55 -23.45
C SER A 145 28.50 -15.24 -23.14
#